data_AF-A0A552JC66-F1
#
_entry.id   AF-A0A552JC66-F1
#
_cell.length_a   1.000
_cell.length_b   1.000
_cell.length_c   1.000
_cell.angle_alpha   90.00
_cell.angle_beta   90.00
_cell.angle_gamma   90.00
#
_symmetry.space_group_name_H-M   'P 1'
#
loop_
_entity.id
_entity.type
_entity.pdbx_description
1 polymer ?
#
loop_
_entity_poly.entity_id
_entity_poly.type
_entity_poly.pdbx_seq_one_letter_code
_entity_poly.pdbx_strand_id
1 'polypeptide(L)'
;MITSELASLIIDIEENVQPESAYYGKLVEWREKYQTWHYGIGLSDTHFFSLGNLEKQELQLLKRHDIRDFDLRIIADIKSPFESDEVIERLKYALRWLQDLPENSSQKTITGRSLAFQILTGNPDYEYSRDTKPIPPDLSYEDYLKQSCPKLKPSKYSLKNPQVWAYMFLFIFVLFAAILTPPLFDLIKNLIGSIAWLKNIDNLVENISKILFFLLIFIISFLLWRVFVIISNFKWSGFQKKSFWDWLQLLIIPLMLALGAFYLNSAADFRDYQIAQEQKHQEILTDYFSKMQDLIVETKKSKQTPGSKESNSEEGLLLEFRPTAQALTLSVLEQLDGKRKGKVIIYLAESQLITVDNNEPYPQPEIKLDGANLKGMVLNDVDQVVKNGNKLRVIINKSDMTDSRFKRIGLLANSDLKGSNFSNSILTSVDFTNANMPQAKFIKGKINNVSFTDTNLKETIFDGVKLENIVVSPATNFDNACFTTSTTFHDTQPYTNLLTKDWLKESKEKRDIYVDLEAKTFQDCERQIKT
;
A
#
# COMPACT_ATOMS: atom_id res chain seq x y z
N MET A 1 27.99 -44.05 39.70
CA MET A 1 28.60 -43.66 38.43
C MET A 1 29.30 -42.32 38.59
N ILE A 2 30.54 -42.20 38.10
CA ILE A 2 31.24 -40.91 37.95
C ILE A 2 30.60 -40.16 36.77
N THR A 3 30.66 -38.83 36.73
CA THR A 3 30.07 -37.97 35.67
C THR A 3 30.46 -38.39 34.24
N SER A 4 31.64 -39.00 34.05
CA SER A 4 32.09 -39.52 32.75
C SER A 4 31.32 -40.76 32.27
N GLU A 5 30.80 -41.59 33.19
CA GLU A 5 30.12 -42.85 32.84
C GLU A 5 28.68 -42.62 32.37
N LEU A 6 27.97 -41.65 32.96
CA LEU A 6 26.60 -41.28 32.53
C LEU A 6 26.59 -40.57 31.17
N ALA A 7 27.59 -39.73 30.90
CA ALA A 7 27.74 -39.08 29.59
C ALA A 7 28.01 -40.11 28.48
N SER A 8 28.88 -41.10 28.75
CA SER A 8 29.12 -42.22 27.82
C SER A 8 27.84 -43.02 27.58
N LEU A 9 27.08 -43.31 28.64
CA LEU A 9 25.84 -44.06 28.56
C LEU A 9 24.77 -43.37 27.71
N ILE A 10 24.69 -42.03 27.75
CA ILE A 10 23.77 -41.26 26.89
C ILE A 10 24.16 -41.38 25.41
N ILE A 11 25.46 -41.32 25.10
CA ILE A 11 25.97 -41.48 23.73
C ILE A 11 25.68 -42.92 23.26
N ASP A 12 25.95 -43.92 24.10
CA ASP A 12 25.68 -45.33 23.77
C ASP A 12 24.19 -45.60 23.54
N ILE A 13 23.28 -44.90 24.24
CA ILE A 13 21.84 -44.95 23.96
C ILE A 13 21.54 -44.44 22.55
N GLU A 14 22.09 -43.28 22.16
CA GLU A 14 21.83 -42.67 20.85
C GLU A 14 22.31 -43.56 19.69
N GLU A 15 23.46 -44.21 19.84
CA GLU A 15 24.02 -45.08 18.81
C GLU A 15 23.24 -46.38 18.62
N ASN A 16 22.54 -46.86 19.66
CA ASN A 16 21.87 -48.18 19.66
C ASN A 16 20.33 -48.10 19.50
N VAL A 17 19.81 -46.89 19.29
CA VAL A 17 18.39 -46.64 19.04
C VAL A 17 18.02 -47.01 17.59
N GLN A 18 16.99 -47.85 17.43
CA GLN A 18 16.43 -48.24 16.14
C GLN A 18 14.92 -48.02 16.16
N PRO A 19 14.42 -46.89 15.63
CA PRO A 19 13.00 -46.52 15.68
C PRO A 19 12.04 -47.56 15.06
N GLU A 20 12.54 -48.39 14.13
CA GLU A 20 11.83 -49.48 13.49
C GLU A 20 11.62 -50.72 14.39
N SER A 21 12.34 -50.82 15.52
CA SER A 21 12.25 -51.94 16.45
C SER A 21 10.86 -52.08 17.07
N ALA A 22 10.44 -53.32 17.32
CA ALA A 22 9.17 -53.58 17.98
C ALA A 22 9.15 -53.15 19.45
N TYR A 23 10.33 -52.99 20.07
CA TYR A 23 10.60 -52.66 21.47
C TYR A 23 11.00 -51.19 21.68
N TYR A 24 11.24 -50.43 20.60
CA TYR A 24 11.68 -49.04 20.67
C TYR A 24 10.79 -48.17 21.57
N GLY A 25 11.39 -47.50 22.56
CA GLY A 25 10.74 -46.59 23.50
C GLY A 25 9.67 -47.24 24.39
N LYS A 26 9.65 -48.57 24.48
CA LYS A 26 8.68 -49.30 25.30
C LYS A 26 9.27 -49.79 26.60
N LEU A 27 8.43 -49.84 27.62
CA LEU A 27 8.75 -50.52 28.87
C LEU A 27 8.77 -52.03 28.61
N VAL A 28 9.90 -52.64 28.94
CA VAL A 28 10.13 -54.08 28.82
C VAL A 28 10.44 -54.66 30.18
N GLU A 29 10.05 -55.91 30.37
CA GLU A 29 10.50 -56.73 31.50
C GLU A 29 11.23 -57.97 30.99
N TRP A 30 12.24 -58.38 31.75
CA TRP A 30 12.93 -59.65 31.56
C TRP A 30 13.24 -60.27 32.91
N ARG A 31 13.57 -61.57 32.92
CA ARG A 31 13.88 -62.31 34.13
C ARG A 31 15.10 -63.19 33.92
N GLU A 32 16.01 -63.19 34.89
CA GLU A 32 17.09 -64.18 34.96
C GLU A 32 16.61 -65.40 35.77
N LYS A 33 17.04 -66.61 35.38
CA LYS A 33 16.56 -67.87 35.97
C LYS A 33 16.65 -67.87 37.50
N TYR A 34 15.49 -67.90 38.16
CA TYR A 34 15.27 -67.84 39.62
C TYR A 34 15.44 -66.48 40.32
N GLN A 35 15.63 -65.37 39.58
CA GLN A 35 15.67 -64.03 40.14
C GLN A 35 14.33 -63.27 39.97
N THR A 36 14.27 -62.03 40.46
CA THR A 36 13.11 -61.12 40.31
C THR A 36 13.00 -60.60 38.87
N TRP A 37 11.82 -60.14 38.45
CA TRP A 37 11.68 -59.41 37.19
C TRP A 37 12.47 -58.11 37.24
N HIS A 38 13.14 -57.81 36.13
CA HIS A 38 13.84 -56.56 35.89
C HIS A 38 13.07 -55.74 34.87
N TYR A 39 13.21 -54.42 34.95
CA TYR A 39 12.50 -53.46 34.10
C TYR A 39 13.47 -52.57 33.36
N GLY A 40 13.10 -52.19 32.14
CA GLY A 40 13.93 -51.35 31.29
C GLY A 40 13.18 -50.72 30.13
N ILE A 41 13.89 -49.91 29.35
CA ILE A 41 13.36 -49.27 28.15
C ILE A 41 14.04 -49.88 26.93
N GLY A 42 13.26 -50.37 25.96
CA GLY A 42 13.81 -50.91 24.72
C GLY A 42 14.35 -49.81 23.81
N LEU A 43 15.58 -49.97 23.34
CA LEU A 43 16.21 -49.06 22.37
C LEU A 43 16.18 -49.65 20.95
N SER A 44 16.33 -50.97 20.86
CA SER A 44 16.23 -51.73 19.61
C SER A 44 15.79 -53.15 19.89
N ASP A 45 15.74 -54.00 18.85
CA ASP A 45 15.45 -55.43 19.02
C ASP A 45 16.60 -56.17 19.73
N THR A 46 17.76 -55.53 19.87
CA THR A 46 18.99 -56.11 20.41
C THR A 46 19.53 -55.39 21.65
N HIS A 47 19.12 -54.15 21.95
CA HIS A 47 19.63 -53.37 23.08
C HIS A 47 18.51 -52.78 23.95
N PHE A 48 18.70 -52.86 25.27
CA PHE A 48 17.74 -52.44 26.28
C PHE A 48 18.45 -51.64 27.37
N PHE A 49 17.84 -50.54 27.79
CA PHE A 49 18.32 -49.76 28.91
C PHE A 49 17.77 -50.30 30.23
N SER A 50 18.63 -50.80 31.11
CA SER A 50 18.22 -51.30 32.41
C SER A 50 17.90 -50.15 33.36
N LEU A 51 16.71 -50.21 33.97
CA LEU A 51 16.33 -49.26 35.03
C LEU A 51 16.80 -49.76 36.41
N GLY A 52 17.26 -51.00 36.54
CA GLY A 52 17.83 -51.59 37.77
C GLY A 52 16.81 -51.94 38.87
N ASN A 53 17.26 -52.67 39.89
CA ASN A 53 16.59 -53.01 41.14
C ASN A 53 17.44 -52.55 42.35
N LEU A 54 17.18 -51.34 42.84
CA LEU A 54 17.59 -50.89 44.19
C LEU A 54 19.11 -50.94 44.51
N GLU A 55 19.96 -50.29 43.71
CA GLU A 55 21.14 -49.50 44.16
C GLU A 55 21.86 -48.88 42.94
N LYS A 56 22.59 -47.78 43.16
CA LYS A 56 23.16 -46.84 42.15
C LYS A 56 24.05 -47.44 41.04
N GLN A 57 24.35 -48.74 41.06
CA GLN A 57 25.32 -49.40 40.17
C GLN A 57 24.68 -50.18 39.00
N GLU A 58 23.35 -50.16 38.86
CA GLU A 58 22.66 -51.07 37.91
C GLU A 58 22.06 -50.41 36.66
N LEU A 59 22.22 -49.09 36.49
CA LEU A 59 21.84 -48.41 35.25
C LEU A 59 22.88 -48.71 34.17
N GLN A 60 22.54 -49.62 33.26
CA GLN A 60 23.45 -50.07 32.21
C GLN A 60 22.70 -50.41 30.93
N LEU A 61 23.41 -50.29 29.81
CA LEU A 61 22.94 -50.75 28.52
C LEU A 61 23.19 -52.26 28.40
N LEU A 62 22.13 -53.03 28.17
CA LEU A 62 22.18 -54.48 28.06
C LEU A 62 21.92 -54.93 26.63
N LYS A 63 22.69 -55.90 26.15
CA LYS A 63 22.37 -56.59 24.90
C LYS A 63 21.45 -57.77 25.16
N ARG A 64 20.66 -58.10 24.15
CA ARG A 64 19.71 -59.21 24.16
C ARG A 64 20.32 -60.54 24.62
N HIS A 65 21.57 -60.81 24.26
CA HIS A 65 22.28 -62.05 24.62
C HIS A 65 22.90 -62.03 26.03
N ASP A 66 23.06 -60.84 26.64
CA ASP A 66 23.61 -60.71 27.99
C ASP A 66 22.57 -61.14 29.04
N ILE A 67 21.30 -61.11 28.66
CA ILE A 67 20.16 -61.56 29.44
C ILE A 67 20.02 -63.09 29.29
N ARG A 68 20.26 -63.84 30.38
CA ARG A 68 20.23 -65.32 30.38
C ARG A 68 18.78 -65.85 30.43
N ASP A 69 18.48 -66.89 29.63
CA ASP A 69 17.14 -67.49 29.43
C ASP A 69 16.07 -66.46 28.98
N PHE A 70 15.93 -66.30 27.66
CA PHE A 70 15.36 -65.16 26.93
C PHE A 70 13.81 -64.98 27.04
N ASP A 71 13.26 -64.76 28.23
CA ASP A 71 11.85 -64.34 28.39
C ASP A 71 11.75 -62.81 28.50
N LEU A 72 11.80 -62.15 27.34
CA LEU A 72 11.62 -60.70 27.21
C LEU A 72 10.17 -60.40 26.81
N ARG A 73 9.49 -59.59 27.62
CA ARG A 73 8.09 -59.21 27.38
C ARG A 73 7.95 -57.71 27.32
N ILE A 74 7.14 -57.25 26.37
CA ILE A 74 6.60 -55.89 26.42
C ILE A 74 5.48 -55.93 27.45
N ILE A 75 5.54 -55.04 28.44
CA ILE A 75 4.49 -54.93 29.44
C ILE A 75 3.29 -54.27 28.75
N ALA A 76 2.30 -55.08 28.39
CA ALA A 76 1.17 -54.64 27.57
C ALA A 76 0.25 -53.64 28.30
N ASP A 77 0.25 -53.70 29.63
CA ASP A 77 -0.68 -52.97 30.48
C ASP A 77 -0.14 -51.60 30.95
N ILE A 78 1.16 -51.35 30.79
CA ILE A 78 1.79 -50.05 31.08
C ILE A 78 2.12 -49.36 29.76
N LYS A 79 1.23 -48.47 29.31
CA LYS A 79 1.44 -47.65 28.11
C LYS A 79 1.94 -46.28 28.52
N SER A 80 3.13 -45.92 28.03
CA SER A 80 3.61 -44.55 28.09
C SER A 80 2.58 -43.61 27.43
N PRO A 81 2.21 -42.47 28.03
CA PRO A 81 1.44 -41.43 27.37
C PRO A 81 2.26 -40.70 26.31
N PHE A 82 3.59 -40.88 26.31
CA PHE A 82 4.53 -40.30 25.36
C PHE A 82 4.84 -41.27 24.23
N GLU A 83 5.06 -40.73 23.03
CA GLU A 83 5.51 -41.50 21.87
C GLU A 83 6.91 -42.09 22.13
N SER A 84 7.24 -43.19 21.47
CA SER A 84 8.47 -43.96 21.75
C SER A 84 9.75 -43.12 21.62
N ASP A 85 9.80 -42.20 20.67
CA ASP A 85 10.89 -41.24 20.49
C ASP A 85 10.98 -40.24 21.65
N GLU A 86 9.84 -39.72 22.09
CA GLU A 86 9.77 -38.82 23.25
C GLU A 86 10.19 -39.54 24.54
N VAL A 87 9.88 -40.83 24.70
CA VAL A 87 10.35 -41.65 25.83
C VAL A 87 11.88 -41.75 25.85
N ILE A 88 12.53 -41.90 24.68
CA ILE A 88 14.00 -41.94 24.59
C ILE A 88 14.61 -40.58 24.92
N GLU A 89 14.05 -39.48 24.40
CA GLU A 89 14.53 -38.14 24.73
C GLU A 89 14.36 -37.83 26.22
N ARG A 90 13.25 -38.25 26.83
CA ARG A 90 13.00 -38.10 28.26
C ARG A 90 13.94 -38.96 29.10
N LEU A 91 14.27 -40.17 28.65
CA LEU A 91 15.31 -40.99 29.29
C LEU A 91 16.66 -40.26 29.28
N LYS A 92 17.09 -39.73 28.12
CA LYS A 92 18.33 -38.96 28.03
C LYS A 92 18.30 -37.71 28.90
N TYR A 93 17.18 -36.98 28.92
CA TYR A 93 17.00 -35.82 29.79
C TYR A 93 17.10 -36.19 31.27
N ALA A 94 16.44 -37.27 31.69
CA ALA A 94 16.49 -37.73 33.08
C ALA A 94 17.91 -38.16 33.50
N LEU A 95 18.67 -38.79 32.60
CA LEU A 95 20.08 -39.13 32.85
C LEU A 95 20.98 -37.90 32.97
N ARG A 96 20.77 -36.87 32.14
CA ARG A 96 21.46 -35.57 32.25
C ARG A 96 21.10 -34.86 33.55
N TRP A 97 19.82 -34.84 33.90
CA TRP A 97 19.36 -34.27 35.16
C TRP A 97 19.99 -34.97 36.37
N LEU A 98 20.08 -36.31 36.37
CA LEU A 98 20.78 -37.07 37.40
C LEU A 98 22.28 -36.75 37.47
N GLN A 99 22.93 -36.48 36.33
CA GLN A 99 24.32 -36.06 36.26
C GLN A 99 24.55 -34.69 36.93
N ASP A 100 23.61 -33.77 36.75
CA ASP A 100 23.71 -32.38 37.23
C ASP A 100 23.41 -32.23 38.74
N LEU A 101 22.94 -33.28 39.42
CA LEU A 101 22.65 -33.25 40.85
C LEU A 101 23.94 -33.24 41.72
N PRO A 102 24.00 -32.40 42.79
CA PRO A 102 25.11 -32.36 43.75
C PRO A 102 25.42 -33.73 44.36
N GLU A 103 26.70 -34.05 44.61
CA GLU A 103 27.12 -35.38 45.10
C GLU A 103 26.46 -35.80 46.42
N ASN A 104 26.13 -34.85 47.28
CA ASN A 104 25.46 -35.02 48.56
C ASN A 104 23.92 -35.00 48.48
N SER A 105 23.32 -34.95 47.29
CA SER A 105 21.86 -34.94 47.12
C SER A 105 21.23 -36.29 47.44
N SER A 106 20.20 -36.29 48.29
CA SER A 106 19.36 -37.47 48.58
C SER A 106 18.60 -37.99 47.35
N GLN A 107 18.43 -37.15 46.32
CA GLN A 107 17.83 -37.55 45.04
C GLN A 107 18.82 -38.22 44.09
N LYS A 108 20.13 -38.16 44.37
CA LYS A 108 21.12 -38.87 43.55
C LYS A 108 20.94 -40.40 43.69
N THR A 109 20.33 -40.88 44.78
CA THR A 109 19.99 -42.30 45.05
C THR A 109 18.55 -42.66 44.63
N ILE A 110 18.01 -42.01 43.59
CA ILE A 110 16.71 -42.38 43.00
C ILE A 110 16.72 -43.86 42.58
N THR A 111 15.67 -44.60 42.96
CA THR A 111 15.50 -45.99 42.56
C THR A 111 15.08 -46.08 41.09
N GLY A 112 15.42 -47.19 40.42
CA GLY A 112 15.00 -47.47 39.05
C GLY A 112 13.52 -47.23 38.78
N ARG A 113 12.68 -47.57 39.77
CA ARG A 113 11.23 -47.36 39.75
C ARG A 113 10.82 -45.88 39.74
N SER A 114 11.48 -45.05 40.54
CA SER A 114 11.21 -43.61 40.58
C SER A 114 11.69 -42.92 39.31
N LEU A 115 12.81 -43.36 38.74
CA LEU A 115 13.31 -42.88 37.45
C LEU A 115 12.36 -43.26 36.31
N ALA A 116 11.88 -44.51 36.29
CA ALA A 116 10.89 -44.99 35.34
C ALA A 116 9.61 -44.15 35.38
N PHE A 117 9.14 -43.80 36.59
CA PHE A 117 7.95 -42.98 36.77
C PHE A 117 8.15 -41.56 36.24
N GLN A 118 9.30 -40.93 36.51
CA GLN A 118 9.61 -39.61 35.97
C GLN A 118 9.67 -39.59 34.43
N ILE A 119 10.33 -40.59 33.82
CA ILE A 119 10.42 -40.71 32.36
C ILE A 119 9.04 -40.88 31.73
N LEU A 120 8.19 -41.71 32.33
CA LEU A 120 6.91 -42.13 31.76
C LEU A 120 5.72 -41.24 32.16
N THR A 121 5.83 -40.36 33.15
CA THR A 121 4.71 -39.51 33.60
C THR A 121 5.04 -38.02 33.68
N GLY A 122 6.32 -37.64 33.72
CA GLY A 122 6.77 -36.25 33.62
C GLY A 122 6.57 -35.37 34.86
N ASN A 123 6.26 -35.91 36.05
CA ASN A 123 6.08 -35.11 37.26
C ASN A 123 7.05 -35.52 38.40
N PRO A 124 8.04 -34.67 38.78
CA PRO A 124 9.01 -34.97 39.84
C PRO A 124 8.57 -34.58 41.26
N ASP A 125 7.47 -33.83 41.43
CA ASP A 125 7.08 -33.19 42.72
C ASP A 125 6.00 -33.94 43.50
N TYR A 126 5.83 -35.25 43.27
CA TYR A 126 5.02 -36.06 44.18
C TYR A 126 5.82 -36.33 45.44
N GLU A 127 5.69 -35.43 46.42
CA GLU A 127 6.24 -35.58 47.74
C GLU A 127 5.70 -36.87 48.36
N TYR A 128 6.60 -37.83 48.56
CA TYR A 128 6.31 -39.11 49.19
C TYR A 128 5.91 -38.83 50.65
N SER A 129 4.60 -38.66 50.87
CA SER A 129 4.03 -38.63 52.21
C SER A 129 4.51 -39.87 52.97
N ARG A 130 5.11 -39.64 54.14
CA ARG A 130 5.73 -40.64 55.03
C ARG A 130 4.71 -41.56 55.72
N ASP A 131 3.66 -41.97 55.02
CA ASP A 131 2.77 -43.01 55.49
C ASP A 131 3.10 -44.30 54.74
N THR A 132 3.99 -45.08 55.34
CA THR A 132 3.98 -46.52 55.16
C THR A 132 2.61 -47.05 55.59
N LYS A 133 1.69 -47.17 54.64
CA LYS A 133 0.89 -48.40 54.57
C LYS A 133 1.43 -49.16 53.37
N PRO A 134 2.00 -50.37 53.55
CA PRO A 134 2.29 -51.21 52.41
C PRO A 134 1.03 -51.32 51.55
N ILE A 135 1.21 -51.30 50.23
CA ILE A 135 0.17 -51.66 49.27
C ILE A 135 -0.48 -52.94 49.82
N PRO A 136 -1.82 -52.99 50.00
CA PRO A 136 -2.48 -54.24 50.37
C PRO A 136 -1.98 -55.31 49.40
N PRO A 137 -1.43 -56.46 49.85
CA PRO A 137 -0.80 -57.48 49.00
C PRO A 137 -1.72 -58.04 47.90
N ASP A 138 -2.97 -57.62 47.92
CA ASP A 138 -4.11 -57.95 47.10
C ASP A 138 -4.47 -56.90 46.03
N LEU A 139 -3.74 -55.78 45.89
CA LEU A 139 -3.91 -54.83 44.76
C LEU A 139 -2.70 -54.78 43.82
N SER A 140 -2.94 -55.05 42.53
CA SER A 140 -1.98 -54.92 41.44
C SER A 140 -1.60 -53.45 41.21
N TYR A 141 -0.32 -53.17 40.95
CA TYR A 141 0.20 -51.84 40.55
C TYR A 141 -0.58 -51.22 39.38
N GLU A 142 -1.20 -52.08 38.57
CA GLU A 142 -2.01 -51.76 37.42
C GLU A 142 -3.36 -51.12 37.77
N ASP A 143 -3.98 -51.51 38.88
CA ASP A 143 -5.30 -50.98 39.29
C ASP A 143 -5.18 -49.59 39.94
N TYR A 144 -4.03 -49.28 40.55
CA TYR A 144 -3.68 -47.95 41.05
C TYR A 144 -3.51 -46.93 39.90
N LEU A 145 -2.89 -47.36 38.79
CA LEU A 145 -2.70 -46.52 37.60
C LEU A 145 -4.01 -46.29 36.83
N LYS A 146 -4.90 -47.28 36.77
CA LYS A 146 -6.24 -47.15 36.15
C LYS A 146 -7.11 -46.10 36.87
N GLN A 147 -6.94 -45.91 38.18
CA GLN A 147 -7.70 -44.94 38.96
C GLN A 147 -7.24 -43.49 38.72
N SER A 148 -5.97 -43.29 38.33
CA SER A 148 -5.34 -41.96 38.30
C SER A 148 -5.32 -41.29 36.91
N CYS A 149 -5.34 -42.05 35.80
CA CYS A 149 -5.26 -41.49 34.44
C CYS A 149 -6.15 -42.24 33.44
N PRO A 150 -7.41 -41.82 33.22
CA PRO A 150 -8.33 -42.56 32.37
C PRO A 150 -8.31 -42.01 30.95
N LYS A 151 -7.60 -42.72 30.05
CA LYS A 151 -7.82 -42.89 28.59
C LYS A 151 -6.50 -42.74 27.82
N LEU A 152 -6.03 -43.82 27.20
CA LEU A 152 -5.37 -43.85 25.88
C LEU A 152 -5.17 -45.31 25.42
N LYS A 153 -5.59 -45.61 24.17
CA LYS A 153 -5.36 -46.88 23.44
C LYS A 153 -4.35 -46.64 22.30
N PRO A 154 -3.48 -47.60 21.92
CA PRO A 154 -2.39 -47.37 20.96
C PRO A 154 -2.65 -47.97 19.57
N SER A 155 -1.91 -47.52 18.55
CA SER A 155 -1.60 -48.35 17.36
C SER A 155 -0.35 -47.88 16.61
N LYS A 156 0.51 -48.85 16.22
CA LYS A 156 1.74 -48.73 15.40
C LYS A 156 1.43 -48.36 13.92
N TYR A 157 2.43 -47.89 13.15
CA TYR A 157 3.00 -48.52 11.91
C TYR A 157 3.82 -47.56 11.00
N SER A 158 4.57 -48.15 10.04
CA SER A 158 5.82 -47.74 9.34
C SER A 158 5.66 -47.23 7.87
N LEU A 159 6.66 -46.49 7.35
CA LEU A 159 6.74 -45.83 6.02
C LEU A 159 7.62 -46.56 4.99
N LYS A 160 7.04 -47.06 3.89
CA LYS A 160 7.76 -47.37 2.63
C LYS A 160 6.83 -47.35 1.41
N ASN A 161 6.47 -46.18 0.86
CA ASN A 161 5.80 -46.15 -0.46
C ASN A 161 6.26 -44.99 -1.38
N PRO A 162 6.96 -45.25 -2.50
CA PRO A 162 7.56 -44.24 -3.38
C PRO A 162 6.56 -43.41 -4.20
N GLN A 163 5.30 -43.81 -4.31
CA GLN A 163 4.27 -43.03 -5.02
C GLN A 163 3.97 -41.70 -4.33
N VAL A 164 4.16 -41.60 -3.00
CA VAL A 164 3.91 -40.38 -2.22
C VAL A 164 4.88 -39.25 -2.62
N TRP A 165 6.11 -39.58 -2.99
CA TRP A 165 7.12 -38.59 -3.42
C TRP A 165 6.77 -37.94 -4.76
N ALA A 166 6.23 -38.71 -5.71
CA ALA A 166 5.85 -38.19 -7.03
C ALA A 166 4.71 -37.16 -6.94
N TYR A 167 3.74 -37.39 -6.04
CA TYR A 167 2.60 -36.48 -5.87
C TYR A 167 2.96 -35.21 -5.09
N MET A 168 3.86 -35.29 -4.11
CA MET A 168 4.39 -34.10 -3.44
C MET A 168 5.15 -33.18 -4.41
N PHE A 169 5.94 -33.76 -5.31
CA PHE A 169 6.68 -33.00 -6.33
C PHE A 169 5.75 -32.32 -7.34
N LEU A 170 4.69 -33.02 -7.76
CA LEU A 170 3.69 -32.50 -8.70
C LEU A 170 2.86 -31.36 -8.07
N PHE A 171 2.58 -31.44 -6.76
CA PHE A 171 1.91 -30.38 -6.01
C PHE A 171 2.74 -29.08 -5.96
N ILE A 172 4.05 -29.20 -5.67
CA ILE A 172 4.97 -28.05 -5.65
C ILE A 172 5.11 -27.42 -7.04
N PHE A 173 5.17 -28.24 -8.10
CA PHE A 173 5.28 -27.77 -9.48
C PHE A 173 4.04 -26.97 -9.94
N VAL A 174 2.84 -27.40 -9.57
CA VAL A 174 1.59 -26.70 -9.90
C VAL A 174 1.46 -25.39 -9.12
N LEU A 175 1.92 -25.35 -7.86
CA LEU A 175 1.96 -24.13 -7.06
C LEU A 175 2.93 -23.10 -7.66
N PHE A 176 4.07 -23.56 -8.17
CA PHE A 176 5.07 -22.72 -8.85
C PHE A 176 4.53 -22.16 -10.19
N ALA A 177 3.81 -22.99 -10.96
CA ALA A 177 3.19 -22.56 -12.21
C ALA A 177 2.09 -21.51 -11.99
N ALA A 178 1.32 -21.60 -10.90
CA ALA A 178 0.28 -20.63 -10.55
C ALA A 178 0.86 -19.25 -10.19
N ILE A 179 2.01 -19.20 -9.51
CA ILE A 179 2.69 -17.95 -9.12
C ILE A 179 3.27 -17.21 -10.34
N LEU A 180 3.64 -17.93 -11.41
CA LEU A 180 4.17 -17.37 -12.66
C LEU A 180 3.09 -16.89 -13.65
N THR A 181 1.80 -17.02 -13.33
CA THR A 181 0.71 -16.63 -14.25
C THR A 181 0.54 -15.12 -14.48
N PRO A 182 0.74 -14.21 -13.52
CA PRO A 182 0.57 -12.77 -13.76
C PRO A 182 1.61 -12.19 -14.77
N PRO A 183 2.93 -12.50 -14.68
CA PRO A 183 3.91 -12.02 -15.66
C PRO A 183 3.68 -12.56 -17.08
N LEU A 184 3.18 -13.79 -17.21
CA LEU A 184 2.91 -14.42 -18.50
C LEU A 184 1.69 -13.78 -19.20
N PHE A 185 0.71 -13.32 -18.41
CA PHE A 185 -0.46 -12.61 -18.92
C PHE A 185 -0.09 -11.27 -19.56
N ASP A 186 0.79 -10.48 -18.92
CA ASP A 186 1.27 -9.21 -19.48
C ASP A 186 2.14 -9.43 -20.73
N LEU A 187 2.92 -10.51 -20.79
CA LEU A 187 3.69 -10.89 -21.97
C LEU A 187 2.77 -11.21 -23.17
N ILE A 188 1.70 -11.99 -22.94
CA ILE A 188 0.73 -12.37 -23.98
C ILE A 188 -0.07 -11.15 -24.45
N LYS A 189 -0.46 -10.25 -23.54
CA LYS A 189 -1.20 -9.03 -23.86
C LYS A 189 -0.37 -8.08 -24.75
N ASN A 190 0.92 -7.95 -24.44
CA ASN A 190 1.88 -7.17 -25.25
C ASN A 190 2.15 -7.81 -26.62
N LEU A 191 2.19 -9.15 -26.71
CA LEU A 191 2.36 -9.85 -27.98
C LEU A 191 1.13 -9.66 -28.91
N ILE A 192 -0.08 -9.75 -28.36
CA ILE A 192 -1.34 -9.65 -29.11
C ILE A 192 -1.63 -8.19 -29.53
N GLY A 193 -1.26 -7.21 -28.71
CA GLY A 193 -1.42 -5.78 -29.03
C GLY A 193 -0.67 -5.30 -30.29
N SER A 194 0.30 -6.08 -30.79
CA SER A 194 1.07 -5.78 -32.01
C SER A 194 0.35 -6.11 -33.33
N ILE A 195 -0.79 -6.82 -33.29
CA ILE A 195 -1.49 -7.31 -34.48
C ILE A 195 -2.79 -6.52 -34.69
N ALA A 196 -2.77 -5.57 -35.63
CA ALA A 196 -3.82 -4.55 -35.83
C ALA A 196 -5.23 -5.07 -36.16
N TRP A 197 -5.40 -6.31 -36.65
CA TRP A 197 -6.72 -6.87 -36.98
C TRP A 197 -7.52 -7.28 -35.74
N LEU A 198 -6.87 -7.57 -34.61
CA LEU A 198 -7.48 -8.22 -33.44
C LEU A 198 -8.24 -7.28 -32.48
N LYS A 199 -8.24 -5.96 -32.72
CA LYS A 199 -8.93 -4.95 -31.89
C LYS A 199 -10.45 -5.17 -31.73
N ASN A 200 -11.07 -5.96 -32.61
CA ASN A 200 -12.51 -6.25 -32.56
C ASN A 200 -12.85 -7.53 -31.76
N ILE A 201 -11.85 -8.18 -31.14
CA ILE A 201 -11.98 -9.46 -30.41
C ILE A 201 -11.70 -9.26 -28.90
N ASP A 202 -11.49 -8.02 -28.42
CA ASP A 202 -11.13 -7.71 -27.04
C ASP A 202 -12.06 -8.36 -26.00
N ASN A 203 -13.38 -8.33 -26.24
CA ASN A 203 -14.37 -8.98 -25.37
C ASN A 203 -14.28 -10.51 -25.37
N LEU A 204 -13.87 -11.13 -26.49
CA LEU A 204 -13.73 -12.57 -26.65
C LEU A 204 -12.44 -13.07 -25.97
N VAL A 205 -11.33 -12.33 -26.12
CA VAL A 205 -10.07 -12.63 -25.42
C VAL A 205 -10.23 -12.47 -23.92
N GLU A 206 -10.94 -11.44 -23.46
CA GLU A 206 -11.17 -11.21 -22.04
C GLU A 206 -12.05 -12.33 -21.43
N ASN A 207 -13.08 -12.79 -22.14
CA ASN A 207 -13.92 -13.89 -21.70
C ASN A 207 -13.20 -15.25 -21.73
N ILE A 208 -12.41 -15.52 -22.77
CA ILE A 208 -11.60 -16.75 -22.86
C ILE A 208 -10.54 -16.77 -21.75
N SER A 209 -9.90 -15.63 -21.46
CA SER A 209 -8.95 -15.50 -20.35
C SER A 209 -9.60 -15.78 -19.00
N LYS A 210 -10.80 -15.22 -18.74
CA LYS A 210 -11.57 -15.50 -17.53
C LYS A 210 -11.92 -16.99 -17.42
N ILE A 211 -12.36 -17.62 -18.52
CA ILE A 211 -12.69 -19.05 -18.55
C ILE A 211 -11.45 -19.91 -18.25
N LEU A 212 -10.31 -19.62 -18.88
CA LEU A 212 -9.04 -20.32 -18.63
C LEU A 212 -8.57 -20.15 -17.18
N PHE A 213 -8.74 -18.95 -16.61
CA PHE A 213 -8.41 -18.68 -15.21
C PHE A 213 -9.29 -19.47 -14.24
N PHE A 214 -10.61 -19.51 -14.48
CA PHE A 214 -11.53 -20.34 -13.68
C PHE A 214 -11.25 -21.85 -13.85
N LEU A 215 -10.90 -22.29 -15.05
CA LEU A 215 -10.51 -23.68 -15.32
C LEU A 215 -9.21 -24.05 -14.59
N LEU A 216 -8.24 -23.15 -14.55
CA LEU A 216 -7.00 -23.33 -13.78
C LEU A 216 -7.28 -23.42 -12.28
N ILE A 217 -8.10 -22.50 -11.73
CA ILE A 217 -8.52 -22.56 -10.31
C ILE A 217 -9.24 -23.87 -10.01
N PHE A 218 -10.11 -24.32 -10.91
CA PHE A 218 -10.82 -25.59 -10.76
C PHE A 218 -9.86 -26.79 -10.76
N ILE A 219 -8.88 -26.82 -11.66
CA ILE A 219 -7.84 -27.86 -11.70
C ILE A 219 -7.00 -27.84 -10.41
N ILE A 220 -6.58 -26.67 -9.94
CA ILE A 220 -5.81 -26.52 -8.69
C ILE A 220 -6.65 -26.97 -7.50
N SER A 221 -7.92 -26.57 -7.42
CA SER A 221 -8.85 -26.99 -6.36
C SER A 221 -9.10 -28.49 -6.38
N PHE A 222 -9.25 -29.09 -7.58
CA PHE A 222 -9.41 -30.53 -7.74
C PHE A 222 -8.15 -31.30 -7.33
N LEU A 223 -6.96 -30.81 -7.69
CA LEU A 223 -5.69 -31.39 -7.27
C LEU A 223 -5.49 -31.26 -5.75
N LEU A 224 -5.78 -30.10 -5.17
CA LEU A 224 -5.78 -29.87 -3.72
C LEU A 224 -6.76 -30.81 -3.00
N TRP A 225 -7.97 -30.98 -3.53
CA TRP A 225 -8.96 -31.91 -2.96
C TRP A 225 -8.48 -33.36 -3.05
N ARG A 226 -7.90 -33.78 -4.18
CA ARG A 226 -7.30 -35.11 -4.33
C ARG A 226 -6.15 -35.35 -3.35
N VAL A 227 -5.25 -34.38 -3.23
CA VAL A 227 -4.15 -34.40 -2.25
C VAL A 227 -4.70 -34.45 -0.82
N PHE A 228 -5.73 -33.66 -0.50
CA PHE A 228 -6.40 -33.67 0.80
C PHE A 228 -7.10 -35.01 1.09
N VAL A 229 -7.78 -35.62 0.12
CA VAL A 229 -8.41 -36.95 0.25
C VAL A 229 -7.35 -38.04 0.48
N ILE A 230 -6.20 -37.95 -0.18
CA ILE A 230 -5.09 -38.87 0.02
C ILE A 230 -4.46 -38.66 1.41
N ILE A 231 -4.15 -37.41 1.78
CA ILE A 231 -3.54 -37.05 3.07
C ILE A 231 -4.49 -37.35 4.25
N SER A 232 -5.79 -37.12 4.11
CA SER A 232 -6.79 -37.41 5.15
C SER A 232 -7.00 -38.92 5.35
N ASN A 233 -6.78 -39.74 4.33
CA ASN A 233 -6.72 -41.20 4.46
C ASN A 233 -5.39 -41.70 5.06
N PHE A 234 -4.35 -40.87 5.13
CA PHE A 234 -3.07 -41.17 5.78
C PHE A 234 -3.11 -40.81 7.27
N LYS A 235 -3.34 -41.81 8.13
CA LYS A 235 -3.38 -41.66 9.60
C LYS A 235 -2.04 -41.26 10.25
N TRP A 236 -0.92 -41.34 9.52
CA TRP A 236 0.45 -41.06 9.99
C TRP A 236 0.81 -39.56 10.09
N SER A 237 0.02 -38.69 9.48
CA SER A 237 0.44 -37.30 9.25
C SER A 237 0.20 -36.33 10.43
N GLY A 238 -0.43 -36.78 11.52
CA GLY A 238 -0.85 -35.91 12.63
C GLY A 238 -2.00 -34.95 12.28
N PHE A 239 -2.49 -34.96 11.04
CA PHE A 239 -3.49 -33.99 10.55
C PHE A 239 -4.93 -34.32 10.92
N GLN A 240 -5.19 -35.48 11.53
CA GLN A 240 -6.53 -35.85 12.02
C GLN A 240 -6.96 -35.07 13.27
N LYS A 241 -6.01 -34.43 13.99
CA LYS A 241 -6.28 -33.60 15.18
C LYS A 241 -6.24 -32.09 14.92
N LYS A 242 -5.77 -31.67 13.75
CA LYS A 242 -5.67 -30.26 13.35
C LYS A 242 -6.89 -29.93 12.50
N SER A 243 -7.65 -28.92 12.89
CA SER A 243 -8.82 -28.52 12.11
C SER A 243 -8.37 -27.90 10.79
N PHE A 244 -9.26 -27.85 9.80
CA PHE A 244 -9.04 -27.08 8.57
C PHE A 244 -8.53 -25.65 8.84
N TRP A 245 -8.91 -25.07 9.98
CA TRP A 245 -8.49 -23.73 10.40
C TRP A 245 -7.02 -23.64 10.86
N ASP A 246 -6.45 -24.71 11.41
CA ASP A 246 -5.01 -24.74 11.77
C ASP A 246 -4.13 -24.67 10.51
N TRP A 247 -4.60 -25.28 9.43
CA TRP A 247 -3.94 -25.26 8.13
C TRP A 247 -4.10 -23.92 7.41
N LEU A 248 -5.29 -23.35 7.51
CA LEU A 248 -5.56 -22.03 6.97
C LEU A 248 -4.64 -20.99 7.61
N GLN A 249 -4.40 -21.06 8.92
CA GLN A 249 -3.48 -20.16 9.63
C GLN A 249 -2.03 -20.24 9.13
N LEU A 250 -1.54 -21.45 8.82
CA LEU A 250 -0.18 -21.66 8.29
C LEU A 250 0.01 -21.01 6.90
N LEU A 251 -1.05 -20.95 6.08
CA LEU A 251 -1.05 -20.32 4.75
C LEU A 251 -1.30 -18.81 4.83
N ILE A 252 -2.19 -18.37 5.72
CA ILE A 252 -2.57 -16.96 5.87
C ILE A 252 -1.34 -16.11 6.21
N ILE A 253 -0.45 -16.55 7.09
CA ILE A 253 0.68 -15.72 7.53
C ILE A 253 1.65 -15.40 6.37
N PRO A 254 2.19 -16.37 5.61
CA PRO A 254 3.03 -16.07 4.44
C PRO A 254 2.28 -15.30 3.34
N LEU A 255 1.00 -15.61 3.11
CA LEU A 255 0.19 -14.92 2.11
C LEU A 255 -0.02 -13.45 2.49
N MET A 256 -0.33 -13.16 3.75
CA MET A 256 -0.49 -11.80 4.26
C MET A 256 0.84 -11.03 4.23
N LEU A 257 1.97 -11.68 4.49
CA LEU A 257 3.29 -11.06 4.33
C LEU A 257 3.57 -10.72 2.86
N ALA A 258 3.28 -11.64 1.93
CA ALA A 258 3.46 -11.40 0.50
C ALA A 258 2.52 -10.29 -0.02
N LEU A 259 1.24 -10.31 0.37
CA LEU A 259 0.26 -9.28 0.03
C LEU A 259 0.61 -7.93 0.66
N GLY A 260 1.09 -7.92 1.90
CA GLY A 260 1.56 -6.72 2.59
C GLY A 260 2.79 -6.12 1.89
N ALA A 261 3.77 -6.95 1.53
CA ALA A 261 4.95 -6.52 0.77
C ALA A 261 4.56 -5.99 -0.62
N PHE A 262 3.69 -6.69 -1.34
CA PHE A 262 3.18 -6.25 -2.64
C PHE A 262 2.40 -4.94 -2.54
N TYR A 263 1.53 -4.80 -1.54
CA TYR A 263 0.77 -3.57 -1.29
C TYR A 263 1.69 -2.40 -0.97
N LEU A 264 2.69 -2.60 -0.09
CA LEU A 264 3.67 -1.57 0.24
C LEU A 264 4.53 -1.17 -0.98
N ASN A 265 4.93 -2.14 -1.81
CA ASN A 265 5.71 -1.88 -3.02
C ASN A 265 4.88 -1.11 -4.07
N SER A 266 3.64 -1.54 -4.31
CA SER A 266 2.72 -0.85 -5.22
C SER A 266 2.33 0.55 -4.73
N ALA A 267 2.14 0.72 -3.42
CA ALA A 267 1.88 2.02 -2.81
C ALA A 267 3.12 2.94 -2.87
N ALA A 268 4.32 2.39 -2.77
CA ALA A 268 5.57 3.13 -2.94
C ALA A 268 5.73 3.63 -4.38
N ASP A 269 5.53 2.78 -5.39
CA ASP A 269 5.66 3.15 -6.81
C ASP A 269 4.77 4.33 -7.20
N PHE A 270 3.52 4.35 -6.73
CA PHE A 270 2.60 5.46 -7.00
C PHE A 270 3.04 6.76 -6.32
N ARG A 271 3.53 6.67 -5.08
CA ARG A 271 4.06 7.83 -4.34
C ARG A 271 5.33 8.36 -5.01
N ASP A 272 6.22 7.47 -5.42
CA ASP A 272 7.50 7.83 -6.04
C ASP A 272 7.28 8.45 -7.42
N TYR A 273 6.30 7.96 -8.20
CA TYR A 273 5.86 8.61 -9.44
C TYR A 273 5.34 10.04 -9.20
N GLN A 274 4.51 10.25 -8.16
CA GLN A 274 4.03 11.59 -7.82
C GLN A 274 5.17 12.52 -7.38
N ILE A 275 6.11 12.02 -6.57
CA ILE A 275 7.28 12.78 -6.13
C ILE A 275 8.15 13.16 -7.33
N ALA A 276 8.41 12.22 -8.25
CA ALA A 276 9.23 12.48 -9.43
C ALA A 276 8.59 13.51 -10.37
N GLN A 277 7.26 13.46 -10.58
CA GLN A 277 6.55 14.49 -11.34
C GLN A 277 6.61 15.85 -10.67
N GLU A 278 6.38 15.91 -9.35
CA GLU A 278 6.47 17.15 -8.57
C GLU A 278 7.88 17.74 -8.62
N GLN A 279 8.92 16.91 -8.51
CA GLN A 279 10.32 17.31 -8.66
C GLN A 279 10.60 17.84 -10.06
N LYS A 280 10.16 17.14 -11.11
CA LYS A 280 10.33 17.59 -12.51
C LYS A 280 9.70 18.96 -12.74
N HIS A 281 8.45 19.15 -12.31
CA HIS A 281 7.77 20.44 -12.45
C HIS A 281 8.45 21.54 -11.63
N GLN A 282 9.02 21.20 -10.47
CA GLN A 282 9.80 22.14 -9.65
C GLN A 282 11.11 22.54 -10.33
N GLU A 283 11.82 21.59 -10.93
CA GLU A 283 13.06 21.81 -11.68
C GLU A 283 12.83 22.74 -12.88
N ILE A 284 11.81 22.45 -13.70
CA ILE A 284 11.43 23.30 -14.85
C ILE A 284 11.15 24.74 -14.40
N LEU A 285 10.43 24.91 -13.29
CA LEU A 285 10.13 26.23 -12.75
C LEU A 285 11.39 26.96 -12.25
N THR A 286 12.27 26.27 -11.54
CA THR A 286 13.52 26.84 -11.03
C THR A 286 14.47 27.22 -12.16
N ASP A 287 14.62 26.35 -13.17
CA ASP A 287 15.42 26.64 -14.38
C ASP A 287 14.88 27.85 -15.13
N TYR A 288 13.55 27.95 -15.29
CA TYR A 288 12.91 29.11 -15.88
C TYR A 288 13.22 30.41 -15.13
N PHE A 289 13.07 30.41 -13.80
CA PHE A 289 13.37 31.59 -12.99
C PHE A 289 14.85 32.00 -13.09
N SER A 290 15.77 31.03 -13.09
CA SER A 290 17.20 31.31 -13.29
C SER A 290 17.46 32.00 -14.62
N LYS A 291 16.94 31.44 -15.73
CA LYS A 291 17.13 32.00 -17.08
C LYS A 291 16.53 33.40 -17.20
N MET A 292 15.34 33.62 -16.64
CA MET A 292 14.72 34.94 -16.63
C MET A 292 15.51 35.95 -15.79
N GLN A 293 16.02 35.53 -14.64
CA GLN A 293 16.88 36.37 -13.80
C GLN A 293 18.17 36.75 -14.52
N ASP A 294 18.80 35.82 -15.23
CA ASP A 294 19.99 36.10 -16.04
C ASP A 294 19.72 37.14 -17.12
N LEU A 295 18.59 37.04 -17.85
CA LEU A 295 18.19 38.03 -18.85
C LEU A 295 17.96 39.43 -18.25
N ILE A 296 17.33 39.49 -17.07
CA ILE A 296 17.10 40.75 -16.34
C ILE A 296 18.42 41.35 -15.86
N VAL A 297 19.33 40.53 -15.34
CA VAL A 297 20.65 40.97 -14.86
C VAL A 297 21.50 41.49 -16.03
N GLU A 298 21.53 40.77 -17.14
CA GLU A 298 22.30 41.17 -18.32
C GLU A 298 21.76 42.46 -18.95
N THR A 299 20.42 42.63 -18.96
CA THR A 299 19.77 43.89 -19.32
C THR A 299 20.29 45.04 -18.45
N LYS A 300 20.31 44.86 -17.12
CA LYS A 300 20.75 45.90 -16.18
C LYS A 300 22.22 46.28 -16.40
N LYS A 301 23.11 45.29 -16.63
CA LYS A 301 24.52 45.54 -16.93
C LYS A 301 24.72 46.33 -18.23
N SER A 302 24.01 45.95 -19.30
CA SER A 302 24.11 46.61 -20.59
C SER A 302 23.65 48.09 -20.51
N LYS A 303 22.52 48.35 -19.84
CA LYS A 303 22.00 49.72 -19.64
C LYS A 303 22.91 50.60 -18.79
N GLN A 304 23.65 50.03 -17.83
CA GLN A 304 24.62 50.76 -17.00
C GLN A 304 25.96 51.04 -17.69
N THR A 305 26.20 50.48 -18.89
CA THR A 305 27.46 50.68 -19.61
C THR A 305 27.50 52.08 -20.25
N PRO A 306 28.52 52.93 -19.96
CA PRO A 306 28.63 54.28 -20.50
C PRO A 306 28.67 54.29 -22.04
N GLY A 307 27.75 55.02 -22.68
CA GLY A 307 27.65 55.14 -24.14
C GLY A 307 26.55 54.31 -24.80
N SER A 308 25.75 53.56 -24.03
CA SER A 308 24.56 52.88 -24.55
C SER A 308 23.44 53.91 -24.87
N LYS A 309 22.75 53.73 -26.02
CA LYS A 309 21.65 54.61 -26.46
C LYS A 309 20.40 54.53 -25.56
N GLU A 310 20.37 53.60 -24.61
CA GLU A 310 19.23 53.28 -23.74
C GLU A 310 19.43 53.72 -22.28
N SER A 311 20.50 54.47 -22.00
CA SER A 311 20.99 54.93 -20.68
C SER A 311 19.95 55.64 -19.78
N ASN A 312 18.76 55.98 -20.29
CA ASN A 312 17.73 56.73 -19.55
C ASN A 312 16.41 55.97 -19.37
N SER A 313 16.30 54.69 -19.76
CA SER A 313 15.09 53.87 -19.52
C SER A 313 15.29 52.97 -18.30
N GLU A 314 14.87 53.45 -17.13
CA GLU A 314 15.21 52.84 -15.83
C GLU A 314 14.78 51.38 -15.69
N GLU A 315 13.67 50.94 -16.31
CA GLU A 315 13.14 49.61 -15.99
C GLU A 315 12.55 48.92 -17.21
N GLY A 316 13.00 47.68 -17.44
CA GLY A 316 12.53 46.81 -18.52
C GLY A 316 13.65 46.07 -19.25
N LEU A 317 13.37 44.85 -19.72
CA LEU A 317 14.19 44.01 -20.58
C LEU A 317 14.62 44.76 -21.84
N LEU A 318 15.88 44.58 -22.24
CA LEU A 318 16.38 45.04 -23.54
C LEU A 318 15.49 44.51 -24.67
N LEU A 319 15.29 45.33 -25.70
CA LEU A 319 14.43 44.97 -26.84
C LEU A 319 14.85 43.65 -27.51
N GLU A 320 16.14 43.34 -27.52
CA GLU A 320 16.70 42.10 -28.07
C GLU A 320 16.37 40.84 -27.24
N PHE A 321 16.14 40.97 -25.93
CA PHE A 321 15.85 39.81 -25.06
C PHE A 321 14.36 39.51 -24.94
N ARG A 322 13.48 40.45 -25.31
CA ARG A 322 12.02 40.26 -25.23
C ARG A 322 11.50 39.03 -26.00
N PRO A 323 11.91 38.77 -27.26
CA PRO A 323 11.46 37.58 -27.98
C PRO A 323 11.89 36.27 -27.30
N THR A 324 13.12 36.22 -26.80
CA THR A 324 13.66 35.05 -26.08
C THR A 324 12.91 34.82 -24.77
N ALA A 325 12.71 35.87 -23.97
CA ALA A 325 11.95 35.81 -22.73
C ALA A 325 10.49 35.36 -22.97
N GLN A 326 9.86 35.84 -24.04
CA GLN A 326 8.52 35.44 -24.43
C GLN A 326 8.45 33.96 -24.83
N ALA A 327 9.37 33.49 -25.69
CA ALA A 327 9.41 32.08 -26.11
C ALA A 327 9.66 31.13 -24.92
N LEU A 328 10.59 31.49 -24.03
CA LEU A 328 10.86 30.75 -22.80
C LEU A 328 9.61 30.67 -21.91
N THR A 329 8.95 31.81 -21.71
CA THR A 329 7.77 31.90 -20.85
C THR A 329 6.61 31.05 -21.39
N LEU A 330 6.28 31.17 -22.67
CA LEU A 330 5.20 30.39 -23.27
C LEU A 330 5.50 28.89 -23.25
N SER A 331 6.75 28.49 -23.55
CA SER A 331 7.18 27.08 -23.51
C SER A 331 7.05 26.47 -22.10
N VAL A 332 7.38 27.25 -21.07
CA VAL A 332 7.28 26.80 -19.67
C VAL A 332 5.81 26.73 -19.23
N LEU A 333 4.98 27.71 -19.61
CA LEU A 333 3.55 27.68 -19.31
C LEU A 333 2.82 26.49 -19.95
N GLU A 334 3.29 25.95 -21.08
CA GLU A 334 2.74 24.71 -21.66
C GLU A 334 3.06 23.46 -20.84
N GLN A 335 4.18 23.45 -20.12
CA GLN A 335 4.68 22.25 -19.41
C GLN A 335 4.30 22.21 -17.93
N LEU A 336 4.05 23.37 -17.33
CA LEU A 336 3.79 23.47 -15.90
C LEU A 336 2.37 23.09 -15.52
N ASP A 337 2.20 22.56 -14.30
CA ASP A 337 0.90 22.44 -13.67
C ASP A 337 0.29 23.81 -13.32
N GLY A 338 -1.00 23.82 -13.01
CA GLY A 338 -1.75 25.04 -12.70
C GLY A 338 -1.21 25.86 -11.51
N LYS A 339 -0.65 25.22 -10.48
CA LYS A 339 -0.08 25.95 -9.33
C LYS A 339 1.16 26.72 -9.74
N ARG A 340 2.02 26.09 -10.54
CA ARG A 340 3.28 26.68 -11.00
C ARG A 340 3.08 27.69 -12.12
N LYS A 341 2.09 27.51 -13.00
CA LYS A 341 1.63 28.58 -13.92
C LYS A 341 1.26 29.84 -13.15
N GLY A 342 0.53 29.70 -12.04
CA GLY A 342 0.21 30.81 -11.15
C GLY A 342 1.45 31.53 -10.62
N LYS A 343 2.46 30.79 -10.15
CA LYS A 343 3.74 31.37 -9.71
C LYS A 343 4.46 32.14 -10.80
N VAL A 344 4.47 31.62 -12.03
CA VAL A 344 5.07 32.32 -13.19
C VAL A 344 4.33 33.63 -13.47
N ILE A 345 3.00 33.62 -13.50
CA ILE A 345 2.21 34.84 -13.73
C ILE A 345 2.44 35.89 -12.63
N ILE A 346 2.47 35.48 -11.36
CA ILE A 346 2.77 36.39 -10.24
C ILE A 346 4.17 36.99 -10.41
N TYR A 347 5.20 36.15 -10.61
CA TYR A 347 6.58 36.60 -10.79
C TYR A 347 6.72 37.60 -11.94
N LEU A 348 6.11 37.30 -13.09
CA LEU A 348 6.14 38.18 -14.26
C LEU A 348 5.43 39.51 -14.01
N ALA A 349 4.33 39.49 -13.25
CA ALA A 349 3.59 40.70 -12.92
C ALA A 349 4.35 41.58 -11.92
N GLU A 350 4.89 40.99 -10.86
CA GLU A 350 5.71 41.70 -9.86
C GLU A 350 7.01 42.25 -10.46
N SER A 351 7.59 41.52 -11.42
CA SER A 351 8.76 41.97 -12.20
C SER A 351 8.41 42.97 -13.31
N GLN A 352 7.13 43.35 -13.41
CA GLN A 352 6.58 44.28 -14.40
C GLN A 352 6.76 43.88 -15.87
N LEU A 353 7.01 42.60 -16.14
CA LEU A 353 7.29 42.08 -17.49
C LEU A 353 5.99 41.90 -18.30
N ILE A 354 4.86 41.70 -17.62
CA ILE A 354 3.53 41.54 -18.25
C ILE A 354 2.54 42.63 -17.84
N THR A 355 3.01 43.61 -17.06
CA THR A 355 2.18 44.72 -16.59
C THR A 355 2.48 46.00 -17.34
N VAL A 356 1.52 46.92 -17.33
CA VAL A 356 1.72 48.27 -17.86
C VAL A 356 1.11 49.33 -16.95
N ASP A 357 1.66 50.54 -17.00
CA ASP A 357 1.12 51.73 -16.32
C ASP A 357 0.07 52.42 -17.21
N ASN A 358 -1.06 52.81 -16.62
CA ASN A 358 -2.17 53.47 -17.31
C ASN A 358 -1.90 54.95 -17.61
N ASN A 359 -0.92 55.56 -16.96
CA ASN A 359 -0.53 56.94 -17.24
C ASN A 359 0.35 57.08 -18.48
N GLU A 360 0.83 55.96 -19.04
CA GLU A 360 1.66 55.94 -20.23
C GLU A 360 0.80 56.04 -21.51
N PRO A 361 1.20 56.81 -22.55
CA PRO A 361 0.42 57.00 -23.77
C PRO A 361 0.30 55.75 -24.64
N TYR A 362 1.31 54.87 -24.63
CA TYR A 362 1.35 53.62 -25.41
C TYR A 362 1.92 52.45 -24.60
N PRO A 363 1.20 52.02 -23.56
CA PRO A 363 1.68 50.96 -22.67
C PRO A 363 1.64 49.61 -23.38
N GLN A 364 2.80 48.97 -23.59
CA GLN A 364 2.89 47.56 -24.01
C GLN A 364 3.69 46.75 -22.99
N PRO A 365 3.26 45.51 -22.68
CA PRO A 365 4.04 44.64 -21.81
C PRO A 365 5.30 44.20 -22.55
N GLU A 366 6.35 43.90 -21.79
CA GLU A 366 7.61 43.43 -22.35
C GLU A 366 7.49 42.02 -22.91
N ILE A 367 6.71 41.18 -22.22
CA ILE A 367 6.38 39.81 -22.60
C ILE A 367 4.89 39.76 -22.93
N LYS A 368 4.60 39.45 -24.19
CA LYS A 368 3.21 39.28 -24.66
C LYS A 368 2.76 37.86 -24.42
N LEU A 369 1.65 37.72 -23.69
CA LEU A 369 1.03 36.43 -23.36
C LEU A 369 -0.32 36.24 -24.06
N ASP A 370 -0.54 36.92 -25.18
CA ASP A 370 -1.73 36.75 -26.00
C ASP A 370 -1.91 35.27 -26.37
N GLY A 371 -3.05 34.67 -26.00
CA GLY A 371 -3.32 33.26 -26.29
C GLY A 371 -2.58 32.24 -25.42
N ALA A 372 -1.91 32.68 -24.35
CA ALA A 372 -1.15 31.77 -23.49
C ALA A 372 -2.04 30.69 -22.84
N ASN A 373 -1.53 29.46 -22.76
CA ASN A 373 -2.17 28.35 -22.05
C ASN A 373 -1.98 28.49 -20.54
N LEU A 374 -2.98 29.04 -19.88
CA LEU A 374 -3.09 29.18 -18.43
C LEU A 374 -4.13 28.20 -17.85
N LYS A 375 -4.41 27.10 -18.55
CA LYS A 375 -5.39 26.12 -18.13
C LYS A 375 -5.06 25.56 -16.75
N GLY A 376 -6.07 25.48 -15.90
CA GLY A 376 -5.98 24.96 -14.53
C GLY A 376 -5.24 25.88 -13.57
N MET A 377 -4.89 27.11 -13.97
CA MET A 377 -4.08 28.03 -13.17
C MET A 377 -4.69 28.24 -11.78
N VAL A 378 -3.84 28.19 -10.76
CA VAL A 378 -4.24 28.40 -9.38
C VAL A 378 -3.59 29.67 -8.85
N LEU A 379 -4.42 30.63 -8.41
CA LEU A 379 -3.98 31.85 -7.75
C LEU A 379 -4.75 31.99 -6.43
N ASN A 380 -4.05 32.32 -5.36
CA ASN A 380 -4.66 32.60 -4.05
C ASN A 380 -3.95 33.80 -3.44
N ASP A 381 -4.73 34.73 -2.88
CA ASP A 381 -4.19 35.83 -2.06
C ASP A 381 -3.19 36.71 -2.82
N VAL A 382 -3.58 37.16 -4.01
CA VAL A 382 -2.72 37.97 -4.87
C VAL A 382 -3.33 39.36 -5.03
N ASP A 383 -2.67 40.36 -4.46
CA ASP A 383 -3.06 41.75 -4.57
C ASP A 383 -2.66 42.36 -5.92
N GLN A 384 -3.12 43.59 -6.17
CA GLN A 384 -2.76 44.34 -7.36
C GLN A 384 -1.31 44.85 -7.28
N VAL A 385 -0.59 44.84 -8.40
CA VAL A 385 0.77 45.40 -8.48
C VAL A 385 0.68 46.93 -8.55
N VAL A 386 1.45 47.61 -7.70
CA VAL A 386 1.51 49.08 -7.63
C VAL A 386 2.95 49.54 -7.79
N LYS A 387 3.17 50.55 -8.63
CA LYS A 387 4.46 51.21 -8.86
C LYS A 387 4.30 52.72 -8.76
N ASN A 388 5.11 53.38 -7.95
CA ASN A 388 5.08 54.84 -7.78
C ASN A 388 3.67 55.37 -7.45
N GLY A 389 2.87 54.61 -6.69
CA GLY A 389 1.49 54.93 -6.37
C GLY A 389 0.47 54.62 -7.48
N ASN A 390 0.93 54.24 -8.68
CA ASN A 390 0.08 53.84 -9.80
C ASN A 390 -0.20 52.34 -9.77
N LYS A 391 -1.48 52.00 -9.89
CA LYS A 391 -1.93 50.62 -10.07
C LYS A 391 -1.57 50.17 -11.48
N LEU A 392 -0.80 49.09 -11.58
CA LEU A 392 -0.46 48.49 -12.86
C LEU A 392 -1.57 47.51 -13.28
N ARG A 393 -1.71 47.34 -14.59
CA ARG A 393 -2.65 46.38 -15.18
C ARG A 393 -1.91 45.27 -15.91
N VAL A 394 -2.45 44.07 -15.89
CA VAL A 394 -1.92 42.91 -16.60
C VAL A 394 -2.55 42.81 -17.99
N ILE A 395 -1.77 42.44 -19.01
CA ILE A 395 -2.26 42.22 -20.38
C ILE A 395 -2.03 40.77 -20.78
N ILE A 396 -3.11 39.97 -20.81
CA ILE A 396 -3.08 38.53 -21.11
C ILE A 396 -4.29 38.12 -21.96
N ASN A 397 -4.53 38.88 -23.02
CA ASN A 397 -5.67 38.70 -23.93
C ASN A 397 -5.73 37.28 -24.52
N LYS A 398 -6.93 36.78 -24.77
CA LYS A 398 -7.22 35.48 -25.42
C LYS A 398 -6.62 34.28 -24.70
N SER A 399 -6.13 34.45 -23.47
CA SER A 399 -5.54 33.37 -22.69
C SER A 399 -6.57 32.29 -22.37
N ASP A 400 -6.12 31.04 -22.38
CA ASP A 400 -6.93 29.92 -21.93
C ASP A 400 -6.76 29.75 -20.42
N MET A 401 -7.76 30.14 -19.63
CA MET A 401 -7.83 29.93 -18.19
C MET A 401 -8.90 28.89 -17.82
N THR A 402 -9.23 27.97 -18.73
CA THR A 402 -10.19 26.89 -18.48
C THR A 402 -9.78 26.08 -17.24
N ASP A 403 -10.74 25.62 -16.44
CA ASP A 403 -10.52 24.83 -15.21
C ASP A 403 -9.70 25.53 -14.10
N SER A 404 -9.49 26.87 -14.20
CA SER A 404 -8.68 27.63 -13.23
C SER A 404 -9.39 27.82 -11.89
N ARG A 405 -8.61 28.07 -10.83
CA ARG A 405 -9.11 28.33 -9.47
C ARG A 405 -8.48 29.58 -8.88
N PHE A 406 -9.28 30.63 -8.73
CA PHE A 406 -8.85 31.92 -8.19
C PHE A 406 -9.56 32.23 -6.88
N LYS A 407 -8.80 32.63 -5.87
CA LYS A 407 -9.32 33.01 -4.56
C LYS A 407 -8.67 34.30 -4.07
N ARG A 408 -9.47 35.35 -3.79
CA ARG A 408 -8.99 36.65 -3.27
C ARG A 408 -7.91 37.25 -4.16
N ILE A 409 -8.30 37.64 -5.37
CA ILE A 409 -7.38 38.13 -6.41
C ILE A 409 -7.73 39.57 -6.77
N GLY A 410 -6.81 40.50 -6.48
CA GLY A 410 -6.83 41.89 -6.94
C GLY A 410 -5.98 42.14 -8.19
N LEU A 411 -5.10 41.21 -8.55
CA LEU A 411 -4.19 41.33 -9.71
C LEU A 411 -4.90 41.65 -11.04
N LEU A 412 -6.14 41.19 -11.22
CA LEU A 412 -6.89 41.29 -12.47
C LEU A 412 -7.73 42.58 -12.57
N ALA A 413 -7.70 43.44 -11.56
CA ALA A 413 -8.32 44.76 -11.64
C ALA A 413 -7.61 45.60 -12.71
N ASN A 414 -8.36 46.40 -13.47
CA ASN A 414 -7.88 47.27 -14.57
C ASN A 414 -7.22 46.52 -15.76
N SER A 415 -7.22 45.18 -15.74
CA SER A 415 -6.47 44.34 -16.68
C SER A 415 -7.15 44.18 -18.03
N ASP A 416 -6.36 43.88 -19.07
CA ASP A 416 -6.86 43.53 -20.40
C ASP A 416 -6.87 42.00 -20.58
N LEU A 417 -8.08 41.47 -20.68
CA LEU A 417 -8.43 40.04 -20.72
C LEU A 417 -9.37 39.76 -21.90
N LYS A 418 -9.27 40.57 -22.97
CA LYS A 418 -10.11 40.45 -24.16
C LYS A 418 -10.06 39.03 -24.70
N GLY A 419 -11.23 38.40 -24.86
CA GLY A 419 -11.34 37.07 -25.44
C GLY A 419 -10.82 35.93 -24.55
N SER A 420 -10.43 36.19 -23.30
CA SER A 420 -9.93 35.16 -22.40
C SER A 420 -11.03 34.16 -22.00
N ASN A 421 -10.63 32.91 -21.81
CA ASN A 421 -11.54 31.81 -21.54
C ASN A 421 -11.46 31.34 -20.08
N PHE A 422 -12.54 31.52 -19.33
CA PHE A 422 -12.70 31.12 -17.92
C PHE A 422 -13.66 29.93 -17.77
N SER A 423 -13.81 29.11 -18.81
CA SER A 423 -14.69 27.93 -18.77
C SER A 423 -14.34 26.98 -17.62
N ASN A 424 -15.34 26.43 -16.95
CA ASN A 424 -15.25 25.55 -15.78
C ASN A 424 -14.43 26.12 -14.60
N SER A 425 -14.10 27.41 -14.61
CA SER A 425 -13.28 28.00 -13.55
C SER A 425 -14.09 28.19 -12.26
N ILE A 426 -13.38 28.23 -11.14
CA ILE A 426 -13.91 28.59 -9.83
C ILE A 426 -13.26 29.91 -9.43
N LEU A 427 -14.06 30.98 -9.42
CA LEU A 427 -13.64 32.32 -9.07
C LEU A 427 -14.31 32.71 -7.76
N THR A 428 -13.52 33.00 -6.73
CA THR A 428 -14.04 33.39 -5.41
C THR A 428 -13.34 34.66 -4.94
N SER A 429 -14.08 35.73 -4.70
CA SER A 429 -13.50 37.01 -4.26
C SER A 429 -12.45 37.54 -5.24
N VAL A 430 -12.77 37.54 -6.53
CA VAL A 430 -11.91 38.09 -7.59
C VAL A 430 -12.38 39.50 -7.93
N ASP A 431 -11.44 40.42 -8.05
CA ASP A 431 -11.68 41.80 -8.45
C ASP A 431 -11.33 41.99 -9.93
N PHE A 432 -12.35 42.23 -10.75
CA PHE A 432 -12.23 42.65 -12.15
C PHE A 432 -12.61 44.12 -12.34
N THR A 433 -12.59 44.93 -11.28
CA THR A 433 -12.97 46.34 -11.36
C THR A 433 -12.16 47.07 -12.44
N ASN A 434 -12.83 47.82 -13.31
CA ASN A 434 -12.25 48.50 -14.48
C ASN A 434 -11.55 47.58 -15.51
N ALA A 435 -11.70 46.26 -15.43
CA ALA A 435 -11.07 45.36 -16.40
C ALA A 435 -11.72 45.47 -17.79
N ASN A 436 -10.93 45.26 -18.83
CA ASN A 436 -11.38 45.17 -20.21
C ASN A 436 -11.48 43.69 -20.60
N MET A 437 -12.70 43.15 -20.68
CA MET A 437 -12.96 41.73 -20.91
C MET A 437 -13.91 41.46 -22.09
N PRO A 438 -13.90 42.23 -23.19
CA PRO A 438 -14.83 41.98 -24.26
C PRO A 438 -14.57 40.60 -24.87
N GLN A 439 -15.62 39.89 -25.27
CA GLN A 439 -15.55 38.54 -25.85
C GLN A 439 -14.99 37.46 -24.90
N ALA A 440 -14.84 37.76 -23.60
CA ALA A 440 -14.47 36.74 -22.62
C ALA A 440 -15.55 35.64 -22.52
N LYS A 441 -15.15 34.46 -22.06
CA LYS A 441 -16.04 33.29 -21.96
C LYS A 441 -16.11 32.75 -20.53
N PHE A 442 -17.30 32.71 -19.95
CA PHE A 442 -17.61 32.09 -18.67
C PHE A 442 -18.62 30.96 -18.88
N ILE A 443 -18.12 29.74 -19.06
CA ILE A 443 -18.94 28.56 -19.39
C ILE A 443 -18.89 27.56 -18.25
N LYS A 444 -20.03 27.15 -17.67
CA LYS A 444 -20.16 26.08 -16.66
C LYS A 444 -19.30 26.27 -15.39
N GLY A 445 -18.83 27.48 -15.12
CA GLY A 445 -18.02 27.83 -13.95
C GLY A 445 -18.86 28.17 -12.71
N LYS A 446 -18.16 28.45 -11.60
CA LYS A 446 -18.72 29.01 -10.37
C LYS A 446 -18.03 30.34 -10.07
N ILE A 447 -18.80 31.41 -10.00
CA ILE A 447 -18.29 32.76 -9.75
C ILE A 447 -19.01 33.28 -8.51
N ASN A 448 -18.27 33.49 -7.43
CA ASN A 448 -18.81 33.86 -6.13
C ASN A 448 -18.06 35.09 -5.58
N ASN A 449 -18.81 36.09 -5.10
CA ASN A 449 -18.29 37.31 -4.51
C ASN A 449 -17.32 38.05 -5.44
N VAL A 450 -17.63 38.14 -6.74
CA VAL A 450 -16.75 38.78 -7.74
C VAL A 450 -17.25 40.19 -8.04
N SER A 451 -16.31 41.14 -8.21
CA SER A 451 -16.61 42.50 -8.66
C SER A 451 -16.37 42.63 -10.16
N PHE A 452 -17.42 43.00 -10.90
CA PHE A 452 -17.37 43.51 -12.27
C PHE A 452 -17.71 45.01 -12.33
N THR A 453 -17.40 45.75 -11.27
CA THR A 453 -17.62 47.20 -11.18
C THR A 453 -16.86 47.91 -12.30
N ASP A 454 -17.57 48.71 -13.12
CA ASP A 454 -16.98 49.49 -14.21
C ASP A 454 -16.21 48.63 -15.26
N THR A 455 -16.50 47.33 -15.33
CA THR A 455 -15.86 46.38 -16.25
C THR A 455 -16.49 46.46 -17.65
N ASN A 456 -15.67 46.33 -18.69
CA ASN A 456 -16.17 46.11 -20.05
C ASN A 456 -16.38 44.61 -20.32
N LEU A 457 -17.63 44.16 -20.34
CA LEU A 457 -18.09 42.80 -20.65
C LEU A 457 -18.85 42.72 -21.98
N LYS A 458 -18.53 43.62 -22.92
CA LYS A 458 -19.12 43.63 -24.26
C LYS A 458 -18.89 42.29 -24.96
N GLU A 459 -19.92 41.71 -25.56
CA GLU A 459 -19.86 40.42 -26.28
C GLU A 459 -19.36 39.25 -25.41
N THR A 460 -19.40 39.37 -24.08
CA THR A 460 -19.02 38.28 -23.17
C THR A 460 -20.10 37.21 -23.14
N ILE A 461 -19.68 35.94 -23.08
CA ILE A 461 -20.59 34.79 -23.03
C ILE A 461 -20.64 34.21 -21.61
N PHE A 462 -21.84 34.10 -21.06
CA PHE A 462 -22.17 33.45 -19.80
C PHE A 462 -23.08 32.23 -20.07
N ASP A 463 -22.50 31.03 -20.22
CA ASP A 463 -23.24 29.79 -20.51
C ASP A 463 -23.21 28.83 -19.33
N GLY A 464 -24.36 28.53 -18.72
CA GLY A 464 -24.47 27.57 -17.61
C GLY A 464 -23.64 27.90 -16.38
N VAL A 465 -23.27 29.16 -16.20
CA VAL A 465 -22.44 29.62 -15.09
C VAL A 465 -23.30 29.91 -13.86
N LYS A 466 -22.76 29.63 -12.68
CA LYS A 466 -23.39 30.00 -11.40
C LYS A 466 -22.80 31.31 -10.91
N LEU A 467 -23.61 32.36 -10.90
CA LEU A 467 -23.26 33.71 -10.45
C LEU A 467 -23.83 33.92 -9.05
N GLU A 468 -22.95 34.15 -8.08
CA GLU A 468 -23.33 34.37 -6.69
C GLU A 468 -22.70 35.66 -6.13
N ASN A 469 -23.53 36.57 -5.59
CA ASN A 469 -23.08 37.85 -5.02
C ASN A 469 -22.14 38.62 -5.97
N ILE A 470 -22.58 38.82 -7.21
CA ILE A 470 -21.78 39.50 -8.22
C ILE A 470 -22.04 41.00 -8.14
N VAL A 471 -21.00 41.80 -7.91
CA VAL A 471 -21.12 43.26 -7.81
C VAL A 471 -20.89 43.89 -9.18
N VAL A 472 -21.77 44.81 -9.58
CA VAL A 472 -21.68 45.58 -10.82
C VAL A 472 -21.90 47.07 -10.53
N SER A 473 -21.78 47.92 -11.54
CA SER A 473 -22.08 49.35 -11.45
C SER A 473 -22.88 49.84 -12.66
N PRO A 474 -23.42 51.07 -12.61
CA PRO A 474 -24.04 51.67 -13.78
C PRO A 474 -23.11 51.83 -15.00
N ALA A 475 -21.79 51.79 -14.83
CA ALA A 475 -20.84 51.89 -15.93
C ALA A 475 -20.35 50.51 -16.44
N THR A 476 -20.70 49.40 -15.78
CA THR A 476 -20.41 48.06 -16.28
C THR A 476 -21.11 47.85 -17.64
N ASN A 477 -20.32 47.55 -18.67
CA ASN A 477 -20.81 47.41 -20.04
C ASN A 477 -21.15 45.95 -20.35
N PHE A 478 -22.40 45.66 -20.68
CA PHE A 478 -22.88 44.34 -21.11
C PHE A 478 -23.38 44.33 -22.56
N ASP A 479 -23.02 45.31 -23.39
CA ASP A 479 -23.47 45.37 -24.79
C ASP A 479 -23.14 44.08 -25.53
N ASN A 480 -24.13 43.51 -26.19
CA ASN A 480 -24.10 42.21 -26.86
C ASN A 480 -23.61 41.05 -25.99
N ALA A 481 -23.62 41.18 -24.66
CA ALA A 481 -23.35 40.05 -23.78
C ALA A 481 -24.51 39.04 -23.88
N CYS A 482 -24.17 37.76 -23.78
CA CYS A 482 -25.13 36.68 -23.90
C CYS A 482 -25.13 35.80 -22.65
N PHE A 483 -26.32 35.64 -22.07
CA PHE A 483 -26.57 34.76 -20.94
C PHE A 483 -27.51 33.64 -21.38
N THR A 484 -27.05 32.40 -21.29
CA THR A 484 -27.93 31.27 -21.58
C THR A 484 -28.98 31.09 -20.49
N THR A 485 -30.10 30.46 -20.84
CA THR A 485 -31.16 30.06 -19.91
C THR A 485 -30.70 29.17 -18.75
N SER A 486 -29.53 28.52 -18.89
CA SER A 486 -28.93 27.68 -17.84
C SER A 486 -28.07 28.46 -16.84
N THR A 487 -27.81 29.74 -17.09
CA THR A 487 -27.08 30.63 -16.17
C THR A 487 -27.98 31.01 -14.99
N THR A 488 -27.47 30.85 -13.77
CA THR A 488 -28.23 31.10 -12.54
C THR A 488 -27.64 32.26 -11.74
N PHE A 489 -28.51 33.11 -11.21
CA PHE A 489 -28.16 34.25 -10.35
C PHE A 489 -28.62 33.94 -8.93
N HIS A 490 -27.74 34.12 -7.94
CA HIS A 490 -28.03 33.87 -6.54
C HIS A 490 -27.40 34.94 -5.66
N ASP A 491 -28.22 35.75 -5.00
CA ASP A 491 -27.73 36.84 -4.16
C ASP A 491 -28.16 36.60 -2.71
N THR A 492 -27.17 36.57 -1.82
CA THR A 492 -27.35 36.37 -0.37
C THR A 492 -27.08 37.63 0.43
N GLN A 493 -26.50 38.64 -0.21
CA GLN A 493 -26.02 39.85 0.43
C GLN A 493 -26.94 41.04 0.10
N PRO A 494 -27.16 41.97 1.04
CA PRO A 494 -28.06 43.12 0.85
C PRO A 494 -27.39 44.29 0.09
N TYR A 495 -26.47 44.03 -0.84
CA TYR A 495 -25.81 45.10 -1.60
C TYR A 495 -26.77 45.71 -2.62
N THR A 496 -26.71 47.02 -2.84
CA THR A 496 -27.59 47.73 -3.79
C THR A 496 -27.25 47.48 -5.26
N ASN A 497 -26.03 47.01 -5.55
CA ASN A 497 -25.51 46.90 -6.91
C ASN A 497 -25.14 45.46 -7.28
N LEU A 498 -26.04 44.51 -7.00
CA LEU A 498 -25.86 43.12 -7.38
C LEU A 498 -26.39 42.86 -8.79
N LEU A 499 -25.66 42.03 -9.54
CA LEU A 499 -26.06 41.58 -10.86
C LEU A 499 -27.19 40.56 -10.72
N THR A 500 -28.41 41.04 -10.89
CA THR A 500 -29.61 40.21 -10.97
C THR A 500 -30.15 40.18 -12.41
N LYS A 501 -31.02 39.21 -12.70
CA LYS A 501 -31.74 39.18 -13.97
C LYS A 501 -32.57 40.45 -14.20
N ASP A 502 -33.13 41.02 -13.13
CA ASP A 502 -33.95 42.24 -13.23
C ASP A 502 -33.09 43.49 -13.42
N TRP A 503 -31.89 43.54 -12.83
CA TRP A 503 -30.90 44.57 -13.13
C TRP A 503 -30.55 44.60 -14.63
N LEU A 504 -30.34 43.43 -15.26
CA LEU A 504 -30.04 43.34 -16.70
C LEU A 504 -31.22 43.83 -17.57
N LYS A 505 -32.45 43.48 -17.21
CA LYS A 505 -33.67 43.96 -17.92
C LYS A 505 -33.83 45.47 -17.79
N GLU A 506 -33.71 46.00 -16.58
CA GLU A 506 -33.81 47.45 -16.32
C GLU A 506 -32.72 48.21 -17.09
N SER A 507 -31.52 47.64 -17.17
CA SER A 507 -30.41 48.22 -17.93
C SER A 507 -30.71 48.24 -19.42
N LYS A 508 -31.27 47.17 -19.98
CA LYS A 508 -31.70 47.10 -21.39
C LYS A 508 -32.72 48.19 -21.73
N GLU A 509 -33.68 48.45 -20.84
CA GLU A 509 -34.72 49.47 -21.06
C GLU A 509 -34.21 50.90 -20.89
N LYS A 510 -33.35 51.16 -19.89
CA LYS A 510 -32.93 52.51 -19.52
C LYS A 510 -31.66 52.99 -20.20
N ARG A 511 -30.80 52.08 -20.66
CA ARG A 511 -29.44 52.38 -21.12
C ARG A 511 -29.16 51.94 -22.56
N ASP A 512 -30.17 51.47 -23.28
CA ASP A 512 -30.08 51.00 -24.67
C ASP A 512 -28.97 49.95 -24.89
N ILE A 513 -28.72 49.13 -23.85
CA ILE A 513 -27.77 48.02 -23.95
C ILE A 513 -28.48 46.79 -24.52
N TYR A 514 -27.87 46.13 -25.51
CA TYR A 514 -28.39 44.89 -26.04
C TYR A 514 -27.83 43.71 -25.23
N VAL A 515 -28.66 43.01 -24.47
CA VAL A 515 -28.27 41.79 -23.74
C VAL A 515 -29.24 40.68 -24.12
N ASP A 516 -28.70 39.53 -24.52
CA ASP A 516 -29.52 38.32 -24.70
C ASP A 516 -29.58 37.51 -23.40
N LEU A 517 -30.79 37.19 -22.98
CA LEU A 517 -31.11 36.37 -21.80
C LEU A 517 -31.91 35.11 -22.19
N GLU A 518 -32.14 34.88 -23.48
CA GLU A 518 -33.02 33.83 -24.01
C GLU A 518 -32.27 32.73 -24.78
N ALA A 519 -30.96 32.91 -25.05
CA ALA A 519 -30.12 31.88 -25.65
C ALA A 519 -30.26 30.53 -24.92
N LYS A 520 -30.48 29.45 -25.67
CA LYS A 520 -30.61 28.10 -25.10
C LYS A 520 -29.25 27.43 -24.95
N THR A 521 -28.34 27.71 -25.88
CA THR A 521 -27.01 27.08 -25.90
C THR A 521 -25.90 28.10 -26.12
N PHE A 522 -24.67 27.67 -25.82
CA PHE A 522 -23.46 28.39 -26.21
C PHE A 522 -23.40 28.74 -27.70
N GLN A 523 -23.84 27.84 -28.59
CA GLN A 523 -23.83 28.10 -30.03
C GLN A 523 -24.81 29.21 -30.42
N ASP A 524 -25.91 29.37 -29.69
CA ASP A 524 -26.84 30.48 -29.93
C ASP A 524 -26.16 31.82 -29.61
N CYS A 525 -25.47 31.90 -28.46
CA CYS A 525 -24.66 33.06 -28.09
C CYS A 525 -23.58 33.37 -29.13
N GLU A 526 -22.82 32.37 -29.60
CA GLU A 526 -21.77 32.60 -30.60
C GLU A 526 -22.31 33.08 -31.95
N ARG A 527 -23.54 32.68 -32.34
CA ARG A 527 -24.16 33.18 -33.58
C ARG A 527 -24.56 34.64 -33.44
N GLN A 528 -25.15 35.03 -32.31
CA GLN A 528 -25.61 36.38 -32.07
C GLN A 528 -24.47 37.40 -31.99
N ILE A 529 -23.34 37.04 -31.37
CA ILE A 529 -22.19 37.94 -31.29
C ILE A 529 -21.54 38.17 -32.68
N LYS A 530 -21.73 37.25 -33.62
CA LYS A 530 -21.17 37.35 -34.99
C LYS A 530 -22.03 38.15 -35.96
N THR A 531 -23.30 38.38 -35.62
CA THR A 531 -24.27 39.18 -36.39
C THR A 531 -24.34 40.58 -35.83
#